data_AF-A0A9K3DVX1-F1
#
_entry.id   AF-A0A9K3DVX1-F1
#
_cell.length_a   1.000
_cell.length_b   1.000
_cell.length_c   1.000
_cell.angle_alpha   90.00
_cell.angle_beta   90.00
_cell.angle_gamma   90.00
#
_symmetry.space_group_name_H-M   'P 1'
#
loop_
_entity.id
_entity.type
_entity.pdbx_description
1 polymer ?
#
loop_
_entity_poly.entity_id
_entity_poly.type
_entity_poly.pdbx_seq_one_letter_code
_entity_poly.pdbx_strand_id
1 'polypeptide(L)' 'MSLKLGTTTMIILSSSEIAQEFFSKHDISFSSRSVPSVARVLGSHNNSMVWMPVGDQ' A
#
# COMPACT_ATOMS: atom_id res chain seq x y z
N MET A 1 13.66 -9.68 -0.65
CA MET A 1 12.99 -10.95 -0.29
C MET A 1 11.52 -10.84 -0.69
N SER A 2 10.93 -11.89 -1.27
CA SER A 2 9.52 -11.93 -1.65
C SER A 2 8.80 -13.11 -1.01
N LEU A 3 7.58 -12.90 -0.55
CA LEU A 3 6.73 -13.93 0.03
C LEU A 3 5.38 -13.97 -0.70
N LYS A 4 4.87 -15.17 -0.99
CA LYS A 4 3.54 -15.34 -1.55
C LYS A 4 2.53 -15.53 -0.41
N LEU A 5 1.65 -14.55 -0.22
CA LEU A 5 0.55 -14.58 0.74
C LEU A 5 -0.75 -14.90 0.01
N GLY A 6 -1.21 -16.15 0.15
CA GLY A 6 -2.35 -16.68 -0.62
C GLY A 6 -2.06 -16.63 -2.12
N THR A 7 -2.79 -15.80 -2.85
CA THR A 7 -2.63 -15.61 -4.30
C THR A 7 -1.73 -14.42 -4.67
N THR A 8 -1.30 -13.61 -3.71
CA THR A 8 -0.55 -12.37 -3.96
C THR A 8 0.92 -12.53 -3.57
N THR A 9 1.84 -12.20 -4.47
CA THR A 9 3.27 -12.09 -4.15
C THR A 9 3.57 -10.70 -3.61
N MET A 10 4.19 -10.62 -2.44
CA MET A 10 4.56 -9.38 -1.77
C MET A 10 6.07 -9.31 -1.55
N ILE A 11 6.61 -8.09 -1.58
CA ILE A 11 7.99 -7.81 -1.18
C ILE A 11 8.00 -7.42 0.30
N ILE A 12 8.89 -8.03 1.08
CA ILE A 12 9.04 -7.73 2.52
C ILE A 12 10.21 -6.76 2.69
N LEU A 13 9.96 -5.62 3.33
CA LEU A 13 10.99 -4.68 3.80
C LEU A 13 11.35 -5.05 5.25
N SER A 14 12.55 -5.59 5.47
CA SER A 14 12.95 -6.18 6.76
C SER A 14 14.10 -5.42 7.45
N SER A 15 14.34 -4.16 7.07
CA SER A 15 15.36 -3.31 7.68
C SER A 15 14.92 -1.84 7.74
N SER A 16 15.47 -1.09 8.69
CA SER A 16 15.22 0.34 8.86
C SER A 16 15.66 1.16 7.64
N GLU A 17 16.79 0.82 7.06
CA GLU A 17 17.43 1.57 5.98
C GLU A 17 16.55 1.51 4.72
N ILE A 18 16.05 0.31 4.40
CA ILE A 18 15.18 0.12 3.22
C ILE A 18 13.79 0.75 3.48
N ALA A 19 13.26 0.63 4.70
CA ALA A 19 12.01 1.30 5.05
C ALA A 19 12.11 2.82 4.90
N GLN A 20 13.22 3.43 5.35
CA GLN A 20 13.48 4.86 5.17
C GLN A 20 13.58 5.24 3.69
N GLU A 21 14.29 4.46 2.87
CA GLU A 21 14.40 4.72 1.44
C GLU A 21 13.01 4.76 0.76
N PHE A 22 12.17 3.76 1.05
CA PHE A 22 10.84 3.62 0.45
C PHE A 22 9.86 4.69 0.94
N PHE A 23 9.78 4.92 2.24
CA PHE A 23 8.76 5.78 2.84
C PHE A 23 9.20 7.24 3.00
N SER A 24 10.46 7.59 2.73
CA SER A 24 10.93 8.98 2.77
C SER A 24 11.43 9.50 1.44
N LYS A 25 12.29 8.76 0.72
CA LYS A 25 12.86 9.24 -0.56
C LYS A 25 11.99 8.90 -1.78
N HIS A 26 11.24 7.81 -1.69
CA HIS A 26 10.35 7.32 -2.75
C HIS A 26 8.90 7.23 -2.27
N ASP A 27 8.53 8.08 -1.31
CA ASP A 27 7.24 8.07 -0.62
C ASP A 27 6.06 8.14 -1.61
N ILE A 28 6.09 9.04 -2.59
CA ILE A 28 5.04 9.19 -3.61
C ILE A 28 4.87 7.90 -4.41
N SER A 29 5.97 7.29 -4.87
CA SER A 29 5.95 6.05 -5.67
C SER A 29 5.33 4.86 -4.93
N PHE A 30 5.48 4.82 -3.59
CA PHE A 30 4.98 3.74 -2.75
C PHE A 30 3.79 4.14 -1.85
N SER A 31 3.16 5.27 -2.14
CA SER A 31 2.04 5.81 -1.35
C SER A 31 0.69 5.13 -1.63
N SER A 32 0.60 4.37 -2.74
CA SER A 32 -0.61 3.63 -3.12
C SER A 32 -0.91 2.44 -2.19
N ARG A 33 -2.17 2.02 -2.13
CA ARG A 33 -2.66 0.99 -1.20
C ARG A 33 -3.38 -0.15 -1.91
N SER A 34 -3.17 -1.37 -1.45
CA SER A 34 -3.98 -2.51 -1.85
C SER A 34 -5.30 -2.50 -1.09
N VAL A 35 -6.40 -2.23 -1.78
CA VAL A 35 -7.74 -2.17 -1.17
C VAL A 35 -8.30 -3.58 -0.97
N PRO A 36 -8.52 -4.04 0.27
CA PRO A 36 -9.06 -5.36 0.54
C PRO A 36 -10.52 -5.44 0.10
N SER A 37 -10.98 -6.64 -0.27
CA SER A 37 -12.34 -6.87 -0.78
C SER A 37 -13.43 -6.35 0.17
N VAL A 38 -13.23 -6.46 1.49
CA VAL A 38 -14.17 -5.93 2.50
C VAL A 38 -14.33 -4.41 2.40
N ALA A 39 -13.24 -3.66 2.15
CA ALA A 39 -13.31 -2.20 2.01
C ALA A 39 -14.03 -1.78 0.72
N ARG A 40 -14.02 -2.63 -0.30
CA ARG A 40 -14.82 -2.43 -1.52
C ARG A 40 -16.30 -2.69 -1.26
N VAL A 41 -16.62 -3.82 -0.63
CA VAL A 41 -18.02 -4.21 -0.30
C VAL A 41 -18.69 -3.19 0.61
N LEU A 42 -17.97 -2.67 1.60
CA LEU A 42 -18.49 -1.63 2.50
C LEU A 42 -18.49 -0.22 1.90
N GLY A 43 -18.04 -0.04 0.65
CA GLY A 43 -17.99 1.27 -0.02
C GLY A 43 -16.93 2.25 0.53
N SER A 44 -16.19 1.85 1.57
CA SER A 44 -15.20 2.70 2.23
C SER A 44 -14.01 3.05 1.35
N HIS A 45 -13.72 2.28 0.30
CA HIS A 45 -12.56 2.53 -0.58
C HIS A 45 -12.57 3.88 -1.31
N ASN A 46 -13.76 4.46 -1.58
CA ASN A 46 -13.89 5.73 -2.30
C ASN A 46 -14.05 6.95 -1.39
N ASN A 47 -14.46 6.73 -0.14
CA ASN A 47 -14.83 7.81 0.78
C ASN A 47 -13.93 7.90 2.01
N SER A 48 -13.07 6.90 2.23
CA SER A 48 -12.14 6.88 3.35
C SER A 48 -10.78 7.36 2.89
N MET A 49 -10.27 8.40 3.56
CA MET A 49 -8.89 8.88 3.43
C MET A 49 -7.86 7.75 3.56
N VAL A 50 -8.19 6.65 4.26
CA VAL A 50 -7.32 5.48 4.42
C VAL A 50 -7.14 4.69 3.12
N TRP A 51 -8.07 4.77 2.16
CA TRP A 51 -8.10 3.94 0.96
C TRP A 51 -8.09 4.70 -0.36
N MET A 52 -8.41 6.00 -0.33
CA MET A 52 -8.42 6.83 -1.53
C MET A 52 -7.03 6.92 -2.19
N PRO A 53 -6.98 7.12 -3.52
CA PRO A 53 -5.74 7.42 -4.21
C PRO A 53 -5.02 8.64 -3.62
N VAL A 54 -3.70 8.66 -3.76
CA VAL A 54 -2.86 9.76 -3.29
C VAL A 54 -2.75 10.81 -4.39
N GLY A 55 -2.89 12.07 -4.00
CA GLY A 55 -2.87 13.22 -4.90
C GLY A 55 -4.25 13.58 -5.47
N ASP A 56 -4.29 14.69 -6.18
CA ASP A 56 -5.49 15.14 -6.88
C ASP A 56 -5.64 14.32 -8.17
N GLN A 57 -6.83 13.74 -8.38
CA GLN A 57 -7.17 12.95 -9.57
C GLN A 57 -7.74 13.85 -10.68
#